data_AF-A0A2N1R1E2-F1
#
_entry.id   AF-A0A2N1R1E2-F1
#
_cell.length_a   1.000
_cell.length_b   1.000
_cell.length_c   1.000
_cell.angle_alpha   90.00
_cell.angle_beta   90.00
_cell.angle_gamma   90.00
#
_symmetry.space_group_name_H-M   'P 1'
#
loop_
_entity.id
_entity.type
_entity.pdbx_description
1 polymer ?
#
loop_
_entity_poly.entity_id
_entity_poly.type
_entity_poly.pdbx_seq_one_letter_code
_entity_poly.pdbx_strand_id
1 'polypeptide(L)' 'MKTIYSSAFQDDAVVLLSLLHSAGIEGAIMADKMHSMNPLFSFSSMGFDIIVPDEAEEDALALAKDYRERKIKNHP' A
#
# COMPACT_ATOMS: atom_id res chain seq x y z
N MET A 1 -4.22 -5.74 -13.22
CA MET A 1 -4.24 -4.94 -11.97
C MET A 1 -3.51 -5.73 -10.91
N LYS A 2 -2.50 -5.15 -10.28
CA LYS A 2 -1.66 -5.81 -9.29
C LYS A 2 -1.57 -5.02 -8.00
N THR A 3 -1.54 -5.74 -6.88
CA THR A 3 -1.32 -5.17 -5.55
C THR A 3 0.16 -4.94 -5.33
N ILE A 4 0.56 -3.69 -5.11
CA ILE A 4 1.97 -3.30 -4.90
C ILE A 4 2.30 -3.01 -3.44
N TYR A 5 1.28 -2.74 -2.63
CA TYR A 5 1.46 -2.35 -1.24
C TYR A 5 0.23 -2.69 -0.42
N SER A 6 0.47 -3.17 0.80
CA SER A 6 -0.57 -3.49 1.79
C SER A 6 -0.15 -2.87 3.13
N SER A 7 -1.06 -2.11 3.75
CA SER A 7 -0.84 -1.55 5.09
C SER A 7 -2.11 -1.65 5.94
N ALA A 8 -1.94 -1.81 7.25
CA ALA A 8 -3.05 -1.73 8.21
C ALA A 8 -3.53 -0.29 8.45
N PHE A 9 -2.77 0.72 7.99
CA PHE A 9 -3.04 2.13 8.23
C PHE A 9 -3.51 2.82 6.94
N GLN A 10 -4.69 3.43 7.00
CA GLN A 10 -5.26 4.18 5.88
C GLN A 10 -4.36 5.34 5.46
N ASP A 11 -3.74 6.04 6.42
CA ASP A 11 -2.88 7.18 6.15
C ASP A 11 -1.70 6.82 5.24
N ASP A 12 -1.07 5.66 5.47
CA ASP A 12 0.02 5.19 4.62
C ASP A 12 -0.46 4.93 3.19
N ALA A 13 -1.65 4.33 3.05
CA ALA A 13 -2.23 4.03 1.74
C ALA A 13 -2.59 5.33 0.98
N VAL A 14 -3.13 6.34 1.67
CA VAL A 14 -3.44 7.64 1.08
C VAL A 14 -2.18 8.38 0.65
N VAL A 15 -1.13 8.36 1.47
CA VAL A 15 0.15 8.99 1.13
C VAL A 15 0.78 8.32 -0.07
N LEU A 16 0.84 6.99 -0.10
CA LEU A 16 1.44 6.27 -1.21
C LEU A 16 0.63 6.44 -2.50
N LEU A 17 -0.71 6.42 -2.44
CA LEU A 17 -1.57 6.75 -3.58
C LEU A 17 -1.30 8.16 -4.11
N SER A 18 -1.16 9.14 -3.22
CA SER A 18 -0.87 10.53 -3.59
C SER A 18 0.50 10.66 -4.28
N LEU A 19 1.50 9.90 -3.82
CA LEU A 19 2.82 9.83 -4.46
C LEU A 19 2.74 9.21 -5.86
N LEU A 20 1.98 8.13 -6.03
CA LEU A 20 1.76 7.49 -7.33
C LEU A 20 1.06 8.43 -8.31
N HIS A 21 -0.01 9.10 -7.87
CA HIS A 21 -0.69 10.11 -8.68
C HIS A 21 0.22 11.26 -9.07
N SER A 22 1.10 11.72 -8.17
CA SER A 22 2.08 12.77 -8.47
C SER A 22 3.13 12.34 -9.49
N ALA A 23 3.41 11.03 -9.57
CA ALA A 23 4.28 10.44 -10.59
C ALA A 23 3.55 10.13 -11.90
N GLY A 24 2.25 10.43 -12.01
CA GLY A 24 1.41 10.12 -13.17
C GLY A 24 0.97 8.66 -13.25
N ILE A 25 1.13 7.89 -12.19
CA ILE A 25 0.70 6.49 -12.11
C ILE A 25 -0.71 6.46 -11.51
N GLU A 26 -1.68 5.95 -12.28
CA GLU A 26 -3.02 5.72 -11.76
C GLU A 26 -3.02 4.54 -10.78
N GLY A 27 -3.63 4.72 -9.62
CA GLY A 27 -3.78 3.68 -8.62
C GLY A 27 -5.14 3.76 -7.93
N ALA A 28 -5.52 2.69 -7.25
CA ALA A 28 -6.71 2.70 -6.41
C ALA A 28 -6.42 2.03 -5.07
N ILE A 29 -7.02 2.56 -4.01
CA ILE A 29 -7.00 1.93 -2.69
C ILE A 29 -8.18 0.96 -2.62
N MET A 30 -7.89 -0.32 -2.45
CA MET A 30 -8.85 -1.32 -2.05
C MET A 30 -8.78 -1.49 -0.53
N ALA A 31 -9.83 -1.05 0.16
CA ALA A 31 -10.02 -1.41 1.56
C ALA A 31 -10.49 -2.86 1.60
N ASP A 32 -9.59 -3.78 1.96
CA ASP A 32 -9.92 -5.19 2.04
C ASP A 32 -10.72 -5.45 3.31
N LYS A 33 -11.99 -5.84 3.13
CA LYS A 33 -12.77 -6.43 4.22
C LYS A 33 -12.23 -7.84 4.46
N MET A 34 -11.42 -7.95 5.51
CA MET A 34 -11.18 -9.17 6.28
C MET A 34 -10.07 -10.09 5.73
N HIS A 35 -8.82 -9.68 5.89
CA HIS A 35 -7.67 -10.60 5.87
C HIS A 35 -7.64 -11.44 7.15
N SER A 36 -7.96 -12.73 7.03
CA SER A 36 -7.95 -13.69 8.14
C SER A 36 -6.53 -14.19 8.41
N MET A 37 -5.83 -13.55 9.34
CA MET A 37 -4.57 -14.08 9.87
C MET A 37 -4.85 -14.89 11.14
N ASN A 38 -4.96 -16.21 10.99
CA ASN A 38 -4.90 -17.24 12.05
C ASN A 38 -6.13 -17.40 12.99
N PRO A 39 -6.76 -18.60 13.08
CA PRO A 39 -7.98 -18.85 13.87
C PRO A 39 -7.87 -18.74 15.41
N LEU A 40 -6.70 -18.44 15.98
CA LEU A 40 -6.49 -18.33 17.43
C LEU A 40 -6.32 -16.89 17.96
N PHE A 41 -6.02 -15.93 17.08
CA PHE A 41 -5.86 -14.51 17.45
C PHE A 41 -6.49 -13.64 16.36
N SER A 42 -7.74 -13.25 16.58
CA SER A 42 -8.49 -12.40 15.65
C SER A 42 -8.08 -10.93 15.82
N PHE A 43 -6.87 -10.56 15.41
CA PHE A 43 -6.52 -9.15 15.23
C PHE A 43 -7.13 -8.68 13.91
N SER A 44 -8.36 -8.19 13.97
CA SER A 44 -9.08 -7.64 12.82
C SER A 44 -8.53 -6.24 12.53
N SER A 45 -7.45 -6.14 11.77
CA SER A 45 -7.00 -4.87 11.19
C SER A 45 -7.55 -4.78 9.77
N MET A 46 -8.42 -3.80 9.49
CA MET A 46 -8.81 -3.47 8.12
C MET A 46 -7.55 -3.11 7.33
N GLY A 47 -7.14 -3.99 6.42
CA GLY A 47 -6.00 -3.76 5.54
C GLY A 47 -6.41 -2.87 4.38
N PHE A 48 -5.55 -1.94 4.02
CA PHE A 48 -5.65 -1.13 2.82
C PHE A 48 -4.60 -1.59 1.83
N ASP A 49 -5.06 -2.03 0.67
CA ASP A 49 -4.23 -2.48 -0.44
C ASP A 49 -4.22 -1.41 -1.53
N ILE A 50 -3.07 -1.19 -2.16
CA ILE A 50 -2.95 -0.32 -3.33
C ILE A 50 -2.77 -1.19 -4.56
N ILE A 51 -3.70 -1.03 -5.49
CA ILE A 51 -3.68 -1.66 -6.80
C ILE A 51 -3.28 -0.66 -7.88
N VAL A 52 -2.47 -1.12 -8.82
CA VAL A 52 -2.01 -0.36 -9.99
C VAL A 52 -2.20 -1.17 -11.27
N PRO A 53 -2.28 -0.54 -12.45
CA PRO A 53 -2.24 -1.24 -13.73
C PRO A 53 -0.90 -1.97 -13.89
N ASP A 54 -0.94 -3.10 -14.60
CA ASP A 54 0.23 -4.00 -14.71
C ASP A 54 1.40 -3.33 -15.45
N GLU A 55 1.10 -2.37 -16.32
CA GLU A 55 2.08 -1.57 -17.07
C GLU A 55 2.91 -0.65 -16.17
N ALA A 56 2.37 -0.22 -15.03
CA ALA A 56 3.03 0.67 -14.09
C ALA A 56 3.56 -0.06 -12.84
N GLU A 57 3.54 -1.39 -12.85
CA GLU A 57 3.92 -2.23 -11.70
C GLU A 57 5.36 -1.94 -11.23
N GLU A 58 6.34 -1.96 -12.13
CA GLU A 58 7.76 -1.83 -11.76
C GLU A 58 8.04 -0.45 -11.14
N ASP A 59 7.53 0.62 -11.76
CA ASP A 59 7.71 1.99 -11.27
C ASP A 59 6.98 2.21 -9.94
N ALA A 60 5.76 1.70 -9.82
CA ALA A 60 4.97 1.82 -8.61
C ALA A 60 5.59 1.04 -7.43
N LEU A 61 6.18 -0.12 -7.72
CA LEU A 61 6.88 -0.94 -6.72
C LEU A 61 8.20 -0.29 -6.28
N ALA A 62 8.93 0.37 -7.18
CA ALA A 62 10.11 1.16 -6.84
C ALA A 62 9.74 2.34 -5.91
N LEU A 63 8.66 3.06 -6.20
CA LEU A 63 8.16 4.16 -5.35
C LEU A 63 7.68 3.66 -3.98
N ALA A 64 6.96 2.54 -3.95
CA ALA A 64 6.52 1.91 -2.69
C ALA A 64 7.72 1.52 -1.80
N LYS A 65 8.79 1.01 -2.42
CA LYS A 65 10.04 0.68 -1.72
C LYS A 65 10.73 1.92 -1.16
N ASP A 66 10.90 2.97 -1.97
CA ASP A 66 11.50 4.25 -1.52
C ASP A 66 10.70 4.87 -0.37
N TYR A 67 9.35 4.86 -0.47
CA TYR A 67 8.47 5.33 0.60
C TYR A 67 8.70 4.56 1.90
N ARG A 68 8.79 3.23 1.84
CA ARG A 68 9.04 2.37 3.00
C ARG A 68 10.40 2.65 3.64
N GLU A 69 11.44 2.83 2.83
CA GLU A 69 12.79 3.15 3.31
C GLU A 69 12.84 4.53 3.98
N ARG A 70 12.16 5.54 3.41
CA ARG A 70 12.04 6.87 4.01
C ARG A 70 11.24 6.86 5.32
N LYS A 71 10.17 6.07 5.38
CA LYS A 71 9.36 5.92 6.61
C LYS A 71 10.20 5.36 7.76
N ILE A 72 11.04 4.35 7.48
CA ILE A 72 11.97 3.78 8.48
C ILE A 72 13.01 4.82 8.91
N LYS A 73 13.53 5.61 7.96
CA LYS A 73 14.58 6.61 8.25
C LYS A 73 14.09 7.82 9.06
N ASN A 74 12.81 8.18 8.94
CA ASN A 74 12.21 9.30 9.66
C ASN A 74 11.62 8.93 11.02
N HIS A 75 11.73 7.67 11.46
CA HIS A 75 11.31 7.24 12.79
C HIS A 75 12.49 6.57 13.54
N PRO A 76 13.38 7.35 14.19
CA PRO A 76 14.25 6.82 15.24
C PRO A 76 13.46 6.46 16.50
#